data_AF-A0A0F2P1D8-F1
#
_entry.id   AF-A0A0F2P1D8-F1
#
_cell.length_a   1.000
_cell.length_b   1.000
_cell.length_c   1.000
_cell.angle_alpha   90.00
_cell.angle_beta   90.00
_cell.angle_gamma   90.00
#
_symmetry.space_group_name_H-M   'P 1'
#
loop_
_entity.id
_entity.type
_entity.pdbx_description
1 polymer ?
#
loop_
_entity_poly.entity_id
_entity_poly.type
_entity_poly.pdbx_seq_one_letter_code
_entity_poly.pdbx_strand_id
1 'polypeptide(L)'
;MRSLITYWQHHPGLSYLFSGMFIGPTSQAPRVDEGREEMLYELETAFQQMPDGLVEQPWLVDRLMRNLLVDITGNTHRSEFCIDKLYSPSGTSGRQGILEFRGFEMPPHSRMALVQVLLLRCLLARFWKEPYQKPLVRWGTLLHDRFMLPHYVWQDLKEVVEDLNQHGYPFQLEWLLPFEEFRFPHYGRLELADIQLELRWAIEPWHVLGEEVSSFGTARYVDSSVERLQVKASGLTDGRYVVTCNGRRVPLRSTGQHGEFVGGVRYRAWQPPSALHPTIGVHTPLVFDVIDTWNGHAIGGCTYHVSHAGGRSYDSLPVNAFEAEARRVSRFWEYGHTPGALAVPAEYLKLREFFVNKEPPRPMAPPAEEATNEYPHTLDLRRL
;
A
#
# COMPACT_ATOMS: atom_id res chain seq x y z
N MET A 1 8.23 19.46 -16.48
CA MET A 1 7.56 18.15 -16.63
C MET A 1 8.44 17.01 -16.15
N ARG A 2 9.63 16.78 -16.75
CA ARG A 2 10.58 15.72 -16.34
C ARG A 2 10.75 15.61 -14.83
N SER A 3 11.05 16.73 -14.15
CA SER A 3 11.22 16.75 -12.69
C SER A 3 10.01 16.25 -11.91
N LEU A 4 8.79 16.60 -12.32
CA LEU A 4 7.57 16.11 -11.65
C LEU A 4 7.45 14.60 -11.78
N ILE A 5 7.62 14.07 -13.00
CA ILE A 5 7.50 12.64 -13.27
C ILE A 5 8.57 11.86 -12.52
N THR A 6 9.85 12.25 -12.64
CA THR A 6 10.96 11.59 -11.95
C THR A 6 10.77 11.62 -10.44
N TYR A 7 10.37 12.77 -9.88
CA TYR A 7 10.22 12.91 -8.43
C TYR A 7 9.05 12.07 -7.89
N TRP A 8 7.89 12.06 -8.58
CA TRP A 8 6.79 11.15 -8.22
C TRP A 8 7.20 9.68 -8.38
N GLN A 9 7.98 9.36 -9.41
CA GLN A 9 8.47 8.00 -9.62
C GLN A 9 9.36 7.55 -8.45
N HIS A 10 10.20 8.45 -7.92
CA HIS A 10 11.06 8.20 -6.75
C HIS A 10 10.32 8.16 -5.43
N HIS A 11 9.21 8.90 -5.34
CA HIS A 11 8.43 9.05 -4.10
C HIS A 11 7.01 8.50 -4.26
N PRO A 12 6.79 7.17 -4.23
CA PRO A 12 5.47 6.56 -4.34
C PRO A 12 4.44 7.03 -3.32
N GLY A 13 4.87 7.51 -2.15
CA GLY A 13 3.98 8.10 -1.15
C GLY A 13 3.18 9.29 -1.67
N LEU A 14 3.72 10.05 -2.64
CA LEU A 14 3.00 11.14 -3.31
C LEU A 14 1.84 10.66 -4.19
N SER A 15 1.91 9.43 -4.69
CA SER A 15 0.81 8.81 -5.42
C SER A 15 -0.18 8.19 -4.45
N TYR A 16 0.31 7.47 -3.45
CA TYR A 16 -0.51 6.56 -2.65
C TYR A 16 -1.20 7.19 -1.44
N LEU A 17 -0.62 8.23 -0.83
CA LEU A 17 -1.27 8.90 0.31
C LEU A 17 -2.55 9.63 -0.12
N PHE A 18 -2.51 10.27 -1.29
CA PHE A 18 -3.56 11.17 -1.74
C PHE A 18 -4.56 10.53 -2.71
N SER A 19 -4.30 9.32 -3.16
CA SER A 19 -5.20 8.55 -4.04
C SER A 19 -6.38 7.93 -3.29
N GLY A 20 -7.46 7.67 -4.02
CA GLY A 20 -8.58 6.89 -3.52
C GLY A 20 -8.28 5.39 -3.37
N MET A 21 -9.32 4.60 -3.10
CA MET A 21 -9.16 3.16 -2.83
C MET A 21 -8.74 2.35 -4.07
N PHE A 22 -9.15 2.75 -5.27
CA PHE A 22 -8.86 2.03 -6.49
C PHE A 22 -7.49 2.40 -7.06
N ILE A 23 -6.47 1.61 -6.73
CA ILE A 23 -5.06 1.79 -7.13
C ILE A 23 -4.59 0.59 -7.96
N GLY A 24 -3.54 0.83 -8.74
CA GLY A 24 -2.86 -0.16 -9.56
C GLY A 24 -2.90 0.18 -11.05
N PRO A 25 -2.36 -0.69 -11.91
CA PRO A 25 -2.23 -0.46 -13.36
C PRO A 25 -3.54 -0.16 -14.08
N THR A 26 -4.64 -0.67 -13.53
CA THR A 26 -5.99 -0.52 -14.08
C THR A 26 -6.80 0.58 -13.39
N SER A 27 -6.20 1.39 -12.53
CA SER A 27 -6.88 2.47 -11.80
C SER A 27 -7.28 3.63 -12.72
N GLN A 28 -7.87 4.68 -12.15
CA GLN A 28 -8.22 5.90 -12.90
C GLN A 28 -7.02 6.78 -13.21
N ALA A 29 -5.91 6.60 -12.48
CA ALA A 29 -4.72 7.44 -12.58
C ALA A 29 -3.47 6.62 -12.17
N PRO A 30 -3.18 5.50 -12.87
CA PRO A 30 -2.01 4.68 -12.59
C PRO A 30 -0.72 5.48 -12.70
N ARG A 31 0.26 5.08 -11.90
CA ARG A 31 1.63 5.57 -12.05
C ARG A 31 2.24 5.04 -13.34
N VAL A 32 3.25 5.75 -13.84
CA VAL A 32 3.96 5.36 -15.07
C VAL A 32 4.73 4.04 -14.92
N ASP A 33 5.07 3.64 -13.69
CA ASP A 33 5.82 2.42 -13.36
C ASP A 33 4.96 1.25 -12.85
N GLU A 34 3.63 1.36 -12.90
CA GLU A 34 2.71 0.27 -12.49
C GLU A 34 2.23 -0.59 -13.66
N GLY A 35 2.35 -0.10 -14.89
CA GLY A 35 1.80 -0.71 -16.10
C GLY A 35 2.75 -1.68 -16.79
N ARG A 36 3.36 -1.22 -17.89
CA ARG A 36 4.24 -2.04 -18.74
C ARG A 36 5.66 -2.01 -18.19
N GLU A 37 6.32 -3.17 -18.16
CA GLU A 37 7.68 -3.30 -17.62
C GLU A 37 8.70 -2.37 -18.32
N GLU A 38 8.64 -2.30 -19.65
CA GLU A 38 9.53 -1.46 -20.48
C GLU A 38 9.22 0.04 -20.41
N MET A 39 8.14 0.46 -19.72
CA MET A 39 7.69 1.85 -19.75
C MET A 39 8.74 2.82 -19.22
N LEU A 40 9.50 2.42 -18.20
CA LEU A 40 10.55 3.26 -17.63
C LEU A 40 11.76 3.42 -18.56
N TYR A 41 12.08 2.37 -19.33
CA TYR A 41 13.16 2.42 -20.32
C TYR A 41 12.81 3.40 -21.46
N GLU A 42 11.59 3.30 -21.98
CA GLU A 42 11.08 4.22 -23.01
C GLU A 42 10.96 5.66 -22.47
N LEU A 43 10.58 5.83 -21.20
CA LEU A 43 10.52 7.12 -20.53
C LEU A 43 11.90 7.78 -20.39
N GLU A 44 12.94 7.01 -20.06
CA GLU A 44 14.32 7.50 -20.03
C GLU A 44 14.78 7.95 -21.42
N THR A 45 14.44 7.19 -22.46
CA THR A 45 14.73 7.56 -23.85
C THR A 45 14.03 8.88 -24.21
N ALA A 46 12.76 9.04 -23.85
CA ALA A 46 12.04 10.29 -24.07
C ALA A 46 12.63 11.48 -23.28
N PHE A 47 13.11 11.26 -22.06
CA PHE A 47 13.80 12.30 -21.28
C PHE A 47 15.10 12.77 -21.92
N GLN A 48 15.84 11.90 -22.62
CA GLN A 48 17.04 12.29 -23.36
C GLN A 48 16.73 13.18 -24.57
N GLN A 49 15.50 13.10 -25.11
CA GLN A 49 15.05 13.92 -26.24
C GLN A 49 14.40 15.24 -25.79
N MET A 50 14.26 15.49 -24.48
CA MET A 50 13.71 16.75 -23.99
C MET A 50 14.77 17.87 -24.06
N PRO A 51 14.51 18.97 -24.80
CA PRO A 51 15.42 20.11 -24.82
C PRO A 51 15.40 20.86 -23.48
N ASP A 52 16.54 21.43 -23.11
CA ASP A 52 16.67 22.30 -21.94
C ASP A 52 16.23 23.75 -22.26
N GLY A 53 15.82 24.47 -21.22
CA GLY A 53 15.49 25.89 -21.31
C GLY A 53 14.14 26.19 -21.99
N LEU A 54 14.06 27.34 -22.66
CA LEU A 54 12.86 27.76 -23.38
C LEU A 54 12.80 27.05 -24.74
N VAL A 55 11.65 26.45 -25.02
CA VAL A 55 11.43 25.63 -26.21
C VAL A 55 10.49 26.35 -27.17
N GLU A 56 10.95 26.64 -28.39
CA GLU A 56 10.14 27.30 -29.42
C GLU A 56 8.95 26.45 -29.91
N GLN A 57 9.03 25.14 -29.68
CA GLN A 57 8.01 24.15 -30.05
C GLN A 57 7.28 23.62 -28.81
N PRO A 58 6.32 24.38 -28.23
CA PRO A 58 5.64 23.98 -26.99
C PRO A 58 4.86 22.66 -27.09
N TRP A 59 4.49 22.21 -28.29
CA TRP A 59 3.85 20.90 -28.54
C TRP A 59 4.81 19.70 -28.46
N LEU A 60 6.12 19.92 -28.37
CA LEU A 60 7.09 18.83 -28.34
C LEU A 60 6.91 17.94 -27.10
N VAL A 61 6.57 18.53 -25.96
CA VAL A 61 6.29 17.78 -24.72
C VAL A 61 5.15 16.77 -24.92
N ASP A 62 4.12 17.15 -25.68
CA ASP A 62 3.01 16.26 -26.02
C ASP A 62 3.48 15.08 -26.87
N ARG A 63 4.27 15.35 -27.92
CA ARG A 63 4.77 14.30 -28.84
C ARG A 63 5.72 13.32 -28.17
N LEU A 64 6.53 13.79 -27.22
CA LEU A 64 7.46 12.94 -26.47
C LEU A 64 6.75 12.08 -25.42
N MET A 65 5.73 12.64 -24.73
CA MET A 65 5.21 12.04 -23.49
C MET A 65 3.82 11.41 -23.61
N ARG A 66 3.01 11.81 -24.59
CA ARG A 66 1.60 11.41 -24.69
C ARG A 66 1.40 9.89 -24.63
N ASN A 67 2.24 9.13 -25.33
CA ASN A 67 2.10 7.67 -25.42
C ASN A 67 2.77 6.93 -24.25
N LEU A 68 3.47 7.66 -23.38
CA LEU A 68 4.12 7.14 -22.17
C LEU A 68 3.28 7.43 -20.92
N LEU A 69 2.47 8.50 -20.97
CA LEU A 69 1.55 8.89 -19.90
C LEU A 69 0.14 8.36 -20.21
N VAL A 70 -0.02 7.04 -20.16
CA VAL A 70 -1.26 6.32 -20.46
C VAL A 70 -1.49 5.19 -19.47
N ASP A 71 -2.74 4.75 -19.33
CA ASP A 71 -3.02 3.46 -18.70
C ASP A 71 -2.60 2.27 -19.59
N ILE A 72 -2.76 1.04 -19.07
CA ILE A 72 -2.43 -0.19 -19.82
C ILE A 72 -3.19 -0.33 -21.15
N THR A 73 -4.35 0.33 -21.29
CA THR A 73 -5.18 0.33 -22.51
C THR A 73 -4.80 1.42 -23.51
N GLY A 74 -3.86 2.32 -23.15
CA GLY A 74 -3.43 3.44 -23.98
C GLY A 74 -4.26 4.72 -23.78
N ASN A 75 -5.05 4.82 -22.71
CA ASN A 75 -5.87 6.00 -22.44
C ASN A 75 -5.07 7.10 -21.72
N THR A 76 -4.87 8.24 -22.39
CA THR A 76 -4.13 9.40 -21.87
C THR A 76 -4.84 10.11 -20.72
N HIS A 77 -6.17 10.09 -20.70
CA HIS A 77 -6.98 10.64 -19.61
C HIS A 77 -6.90 9.79 -18.34
N ARG A 78 -6.38 8.57 -18.41
CA ARG A 78 -6.19 7.67 -17.27
C ARG A 78 -4.71 7.54 -16.94
N SER A 79 -4.07 8.67 -16.75
CA SER A 79 -2.67 8.76 -16.30
C SER A 79 -2.61 9.63 -15.04
N GLU A 80 -1.66 9.34 -14.16
CA GLU A 80 -1.41 10.19 -12.98
C GLU A 80 -1.15 11.66 -13.36
N PHE A 81 -0.36 11.85 -14.43
CA PHE A 81 -0.06 13.13 -15.03
C PHE A 81 -0.68 13.25 -16.43
N CYS A 82 -1.84 13.89 -16.51
CA CYS A 82 -2.51 14.08 -17.79
C CYS A 82 -2.09 15.40 -18.44
N ILE A 83 -1.53 15.29 -19.65
CA ILE A 83 -1.02 16.42 -20.45
C ILE A 83 -1.95 16.81 -21.60
N ASP A 84 -3.15 16.24 -21.67
CA ASP A 84 -4.08 16.48 -22.78
C ASP A 84 -4.48 17.94 -22.95
N LYS A 85 -4.43 18.71 -21.86
CA LYS A 85 -4.73 20.15 -21.83
C LYS A 85 -3.46 21.02 -21.71
N LEU A 86 -2.27 20.42 -21.75
CA LEU A 86 -1.01 21.15 -21.62
C LEU A 86 -0.71 21.90 -22.91
N TYR A 87 -0.36 21.18 -23.97
CA TYR A 87 -0.15 21.77 -25.29
C TYR A 87 -0.28 20.72 -26.41
N SER A 88 -1.51 20.25 -26.67
CA SER A 88 -1.77 19.30 -27.76
C SER A 88 -1.65 19.96 -29.15
N PRO A 89 -0.96 19.32 -30.12
CA PRO A 89 -0.91 19.81 -31.49
C PRO A 89 -2.22 19.59 -32.25
N SER A 90 -3.06 18.64 -31.82
CA SER A 90 -4.25 18.16 -32.55
C SER A 90 -5.41 19.16 -32.65
N GLY A 91 -5.42 20.21 -31.81
CA GLY A 91 -6.48 21.22 -31.82
C GLY A 91 -6.26 22.30 -30.76
N THR A 92 -7.04 23.38 -30.82
CA THR A 92 -6.95 24.51 -29.88
C THR A 92 -7.42 24.14 -28.47
N SER A 93 -8.37 23.21 -28.34
CA SER A 93 -8.92 22.77 -27.05
C SER A 93 -7.88 22.14 -26.12
N GLY A 94 -6.81 21.54 -26.66
CA GLY A 94 -5.73 20.94 -25.87
C GLY A 94 -4.56 21.88 -25.56
N ARG A 95 -4.65 23.17 -25.91
CA ARG A 95 -3.58 24.17 -25.72
C ARG A 95 -3.93 25.15 -24.60
N GLN A 96 -4.22 24.63 -23.41
CA GLN A 96 -4.65 25.44 -22.27
C GLN A 96 -3.50 25.76 -21.30
N GLY A 97 -2.33 25.13 -21.46
CA GLY A 97 -1.21 25.27 -20.53
C GLY A 97 -1.43 24.55 -19.20
N ILE A 98 -2.34 23.58 -19.15
CA ILE A 98 -2.76 22.90 -17.91
C ILE A 98 -2.15 21.49 -17.85
N LEU A 99 -1.42 21.22 -16.78
CA LEU A 99 -1.07 19.85 -16.35
C LEU A 99 -2.09 19.39 -15.30
N GLU A 100 -2.74 18.25 -15.53
CA GLU A 100 -3.74 17.71 -14.61
C GLU A 100 -3.12 16.61 -13.73
N PHE A 101 -3.14 16.82 -12.42
CA PHE A 101 -2.79 15.82 -11.42
C PHE A 101 -4.04 14.98 -11.12
N ARG A 102 -4.11 13.76 -11.65
CA ARG A 102 -5.31 12.93 -11.57
C ARG A 102 -5.27 11.89 -10.46
N GLY A 103 -4.09 11.64 -9.89
CA GLY A 103 -3.89 10.71 -8.77
C GLY A 103 -4.39 11.23 -7.43
N PHE A 104 -4.84 12.48 -7.35
CA PHE A 104 -5.29 13.11 -6.10
C PHE A 104 -6.82 13.04 -5.97
N GLU A 105 -7.28 12.39 -4.90
CA GLU A 105 -8.69 12.41 -4.50
C GLU A 105 -9.05 13.74 -3.83
N MET A 106 -10.33 14.11 -3.89
CA MET A 106 -10.86 15.26 -3.18
C MET A 106 -10.86 14.97 -1.67
N PRO A 107 -10.10 15.72 -0.84
CA PRO A 107 -10.05 15.44 0.58
C PRO A 107 -11.38 15.84 1.26
N PRO A 108 -11.71 15.22 2.40
CA PRO A 108 -13.00 15.42 3.08
C PRO A 108 -13.17 16.82 3.70
N HIS A 109 -12.11 17.62 3.77
CA HIS A 109 -12.12 18.93 4.43
C HIS A 109 -11.32 19.98 3.65
N SER A 110 -11.82 21.22 3.60
CA SER A 110 -11.20 22.32 2.85
C SER A 110 -9.78 22.66 3.30
N ARG A 111 -9.49 22.58 4.61
CA ARG A 111 -8.13 22.75 5.15
C ARG A 111 -7.14 21.69 4.63
N MET A 112 -7.58 20.45 4.48
CA MET A 112 -6.76 19.41 3.85
C MET A 112 -6.50 19.79 2.38
N ALA A 113 -7.53 20.21 1.64
CA ALA A 113 -7.35 20.68 0.27
C ALA A 113 -6.32 21.82 0.15
N LEU A 114 -6.30 22.77 1.09
CA LEU A 114 -5.29 23.83 1.12
C LEU A 114 -3.87 23.28 1.31
N VAL A 115 -3.67 22.31 2.21
CA VAL A 115 -2.36 21.66 2.44
C VAL A 115 -1.89 20.93 1.18
N GLN A 116 -2.79 20.20 0.52
CA GLN A 116 -2.50 19.49 -0.72
C GLN A 116 -2.09 20.44 -1.86
N VAL A 117 -2.81 21.55 -2.03
CA VAL A 117 -2.45 22.57 -3.02
C VAL A 117 -1.14 23.28 -2.65
N LEU A 118 -0.90 23.52 -1.36
CA LEU A 118 0.35 24.09 -0.88
C LEU A 118 1.54 23.18 -1.22
N LEU A 119 1.43 21.87 -0.95
CA LEU A 119 2.45 20.88 -1.26
C LEU A 119 2.81 20.90 -2.75
N LEU A 120 1.80 20.83 -3.63
CA LEU A 120 2.01 20.88 -5.08
C LEU A 120 2.68 22.19 -5.53
N ARG A 121 2.30 23.33 -4.95
CA ARG A 121 2.92 24.63 -5.24
C ARG A 121 4.37 24.71 -4.78
N CYS A 122 4.69 24.19 -3.59
CA CYS A 122 6.05 24.11 -3.07
C CYS A 122 6.93 23.25 -3.97
N LEU A 123 6.45 22.06 -4.36
CA LEU A 123 7.18 21.16 -5.27
C LEU A 123 7.41 21.79 -6.64
N LEU A 124 6.38 22.43 -7.22
CA LEU A 124 6.51 23.14 -8.49
C LEU A 124 7.55 24.27 -8.40
N ALA A 125 7.50 25.08 -7.35
CA ALA A 125 8.46 26.16 -7.14
C ALA A 125 9.89 25.62 -6.92
N ARG A 126 10.04 24.52 -6.18
CA ARG A 126 11.31 23.80 -5.99
C ARG A 126 11.88 23.34 -7.32
N PHE A 127 11.10 22.66 -8.16
CA PHE A 127 11.56 22.18 -9.46
C PHE A 127 11.81 23.29 -10.49
N TRP A 128 11.09 24.41 -10.36
CA TRP A 128 11.32 25.58 -11.22
C TRP A 128 12.69 26.22 -10.94
N LYS A 129 13.05 26.35 -9.65
CA LYS A 129 14.33 26.92 -9.24
C LYS A 129 15.50 25.96 -9.50
N GLU A 130 15.32 24.69 -9.17
CA GLU A 130 16.33 23.65 -9.34
C GLU A 130 15.68 22.38 -9.93
N PRO A 131 15.81 22.17 -11.25
CA PRO A 131 15.23 21.00 -11.92
C PRO A 131 15.73 19.70 -11.31
N TYR A 132 14.80 18.82 -10.94
CA TYR A 132 15.12 17.45 -10.50
C TYR A 132 15.41 16.58 -11.73
N GLN A 133 16.68 16.25 -11.97
CA GLN A 133 17.13 15.42 -13.10
C GLN A 133 17.97 14.25 -12.58
N LYS A 134 17.29 13.22 -12.07
CA LYS A 134 17.93 12.00 -11.56
C LYS A 134 17.56 10.78 -12.42
N PRO A 135 18.36 9.70 -12.43
CA PRO A 135 17.99 8.43 -13.06
C PRO A 135 16.76 7.84 -12.38
N LEU A 136 15.87 7.17 -13.14
CA LEU A 136 14.68 6.52 -12.58
C LEU A 136 15.05 5.27 -11.78
N VAL A 137 14.22 4.93 -10.79
CA VAL A 137 14.43 3.78 -9.91
C VAL A 137 13.60 2.59 -10.41
N ARG A 138 14.23 1.41 -10.55
CA ARG A 138 13.52 0.16 -10.89
C ARG A 138 13.00 -0.52 -9.63
N TRP A 139 11.85 -0.07 -9.14
CA TRP A 139 11.26 -0.63 -7.92
C TRP A 139 10.84 -2.10 -8.05
N GLY A 140 10.35 -2.52 -9.23
CA GLY A 140 9.80 -3.85 -9.43
C GLY A 140 8.67 -4.13 -8.42
N THR A 141 8.63 -5.35 -7.90
CA THR A 141 7.61 -5.77 -6.92
C THR A 141 7.69 -5.02 -5.58
N LEU A 142 8.84 -4.42 -5.25
CA LEU A 142 8.98 -3.59 -4.03
C LEU A 142 8.04 -2.38 -4.04
N LEU A 143 7.64 -1.89 -5.21
CA LEU A 143 6.66 -0.81 -5.32
C LEU A 143 5.34 -1.19 -4.63
N HIS A 144 4.85 -2.40 -4.90
CA HIS A 144 3.58 -2.90 -4.36
C HIS A 144 3.75 -3.66 -3.05
N ASP A 145 4.96 -4.06 -2.68
CA ASP A 145 5.23 -4.72 -1.39
C ASP A 145 5.48 -3.70 -0.27
N ARG A 146 6.39 -2.73 -0.49
CA ARG A 146 6.86 -1.77 0.51
C ARG A 146 5.94 -0.55 0.58
N PHE A 147 5.76 0.15 -0.54
CA PHE A 147 5.06 1.45 -0.56
C PHE A 147 3.53 1.35 -0.48
N MET A 148 2.99 0.16 -0.25
CA MET A 148 1.59 -0.03 0.08
C MET A 148 1.36 -0.10 1.60
N LEU A 149 2.42 -0.13 2.40
CA LEU A 149 2.33 -0.13 3.85
C LEU A 149 2.45 1.30 4.41
N PRO A 150 1.61 1.69 5.40
CA PRO A 150 1.60 3.03 6.00
C PRO A 150 2.98 3.56 6.38
N HIS A 151 3.81 2.73 7.02
CA HIS A 151 5.12 3.14 7.51
C HIS A 151 6.02 3.67 6.39
N TYR A 152 6.08 2.95 5.27
CA TYR A 152 6.98 3.33 4.18
C TYR A 152 6.43 4.50 3.36
N VAL A 153 5.11 4.64 3.23
CA VAL A 153 4.49 5.84 2.65
C VAL A 153 4.81 7.07 3.50
N TRP A 154 4.74 6.94 4.83
CA TRP A 154 5.05 8.04 5.74
C TRP A 154 6.54 8.41 5.73
N GLN A 155 7.45 7.43 5.73
CA GLN A 155 8.89 7.69 5.58
C GLN A 155 9.21 8.39 4.26
N ASP A 156 8.59 7.97 3.17
CA ASP A 156 8.79 8.58 1.86
C ASP A 156 8.35 10.06 1.83
N LEU A 157 7.21 10.38 2.45
CA LEU A 157 6.79 11.79 2.55
C LEU A 157 7.63 12.61 3.51
N LYS A 158 8.22 11.99 4.53
CA LYS A 158 9.22 12.65 5.37
C LYS A 158 10.43 13.09 4.53
N GLU A 159 10.92 12.23 3.63
CA GLU A 159 12.00 12.59 2.69
C GLU A 159 11.59 13.75 1.76
N VAL A 160 10.36 13.74 1.24
CA VAL A 160 9.83 14.85 0.41
C VAL A 160 9.80 16.17 1.19
N VAL A 161 9.32 16.14 2.44
CA VAL A 161 9.26 17.33 3.29
C VAL A 161 10.66 17.82 3.66
N GLU A 162 11.59 16.91 3.93
CA GLU A 162 13.01 17.25 4.16
C GLU A 162 13.64 17.91 2.93
N ASP A 163 13.41 17.39 1.72
CA ASP A 163 13.87 18.02 0.46
C ASP A 163 13.30 19.44 0.29
N LEU A 164 12.00 19.63 0.51
CA LEU A 164 11.38 20.96 0.46
C LEU A 164 12.02 21.94 1.45
N ASN A 165 12.22 21.50 2.69
CA ASN A 165 12.84 22.31 3.74
C ASN A 165 14.29 22.68 3.40
N GLN A 166 15.07 21.74 2.87
CA GLN A 166 16.44 21.99 2.41
C GLN A 166 16.50 23.03 1.28
N HIS A 167 15.46 23.11 0.45
CA HIS A 167 15.35 24.09 -0.64
C HIS A 167 14.66 25.40 -0.23
N GLY A 168 14.44 25.62 1.08
CA GLY A 168 13.92 26.87 1.64
C GLY A 168 12.40 26.99 1.65
N TYR A 169 11.66 25.89 1.51
CA TYR A 169 10.21 25.84 1.66
C TYR A 169 9.87 25.20 3.01
N PRO A 170 9.52 25.97 4.06
CA PRO A 170 9.32 25.48 5.42
C PRO A 170 8.00 24.70 5.58
N PHE A 171 7.88 23.57 4.87
CA PHE A 171 6.71 22.71 4.90
C PHE A 171 6.77 21.81 6.13
N GLN A 172 5.68 21.73 6.90
CA GLN A 172 5.63 20.93 8.13
C GLN A 172 5.02 19.57 7.83
N LEU A 173 5.69 18.50 8.27
CA LEU A 173 5.23 17.13 8.07
C LEU A 173 3.88 16.89 8.77
N GLU A 174 3.68 17.53 9.92
CA GLU A 174 2.48 17.41 10.76
C GLU A 174 1.20 17.86 10.04
N TRP A 175 1.32 18.71 9.01
CA TRP A 175 0.18 19.11 8.18
C TRP A 175 -0.39 17.95 7.37
N LEU A 176 0.38 16.88 7.17
CA LEU A 176 -0.02 15.67 6.44
C LEU A 176 -0.65 14.60 7.34
N LEU A 177 -0.59 14.73 8.67
CA LEU A 177 -1.18 13.74 9.60
C LEU A 177 -2.67 13.44 9.33
N PRO A 178 -3.54 14.41 9.01
CA PRO A 178 -4.93 14.10 8.68
C PRO A 178 -5.09 13.22 7.45
N PHE A 179 -4.17 13.31 6.48
CA PHE A 179 -4.17 12.45 5.29
C PHE A 179 -3.71 11.04 5.64
N GLU A 180 -2.68 10.91 6.49
CA GLU A 180 -2.22 9.60 6.98
C GLU A 180 -3.35 8.87 7.69
N GLU A 181 -4.01 9.51 8.65
CA GLU A 181 -5.10 8.88 9.41
C GLU A 181 -6.31 8.55 8.53
N PHE A 182 -6.63 9.42 7.56
CA PHE A 182 -7.72 9.17 6.61
C PHE A 182 -7.40 8.00 5.67
N ARG A 183 -6.15 7.91 5.18
CA ARG A 183 -5.71 6.89 4.22
C ARG A 183 -5.49 5.53 4.88
N PHE A 184 -4.97 5.52 6.10
CA PHE A 184 -4.54 4.34 6.85
C PHE A 184 -5.24 4.26 8.21
N PRO A 185 -6.58 4.08 8.22
CA PRO A 185 -7.34 4.06 9.46
C PRO A 185 -6.83 3.01 10.44
N HIS A 186 -6.75 3.40 11.71
CA HIS A 186 -6.39 2.52 12.82
C HIS A 186 -7.49 1.46 13.08
N TYR A 187 -7.08 0.20 13.21
CA TYR A 187 -7.99 -0.91 13.54
C TYR A 187 -7.99 -1.23 15.01
N GLY A 188 -6.83 -1.23 15.64
CA GLY A 188 -6.71 -1.49 17.06
C GLY A 188 -5.27 -1.70 17.51
N ARG A 189 -5.12 -1.79 18.83
CA ARG A 189 -3.84 -1.92 19.50
C ARG A 189 -3.95 -2.94 20.62
N LEU A 190 -2.91 -3.72 20.79
CA LEU A 190 -2.72 -4.67 21.88
C LEU A 190 -1.46 -4.30 22.65
N GLU A 191 -1.57 -4.21 23.98
CA GLU A 191 -0.45 -3.99 24.88
C GLU A 191 -0.15 -5.29 25.65
N LEU A 192 1.08 -5.79 25.55
CA LEU A 192 1.58 -7.01 26.20
C LEU A 192 2.86 -6.67 26.99
N ALA A 193 2.70 -6.24 28.24
CA ALA A 193 3.80 -5.69 29.04
C ALA A 193 4.52 -4.55 28.29
N ASP A 194 5.78 -4.74 27.90
CA ASP A 194 6.57 -3.75 27.15
C ASP A 194 6.41 -3.86 25.62
N ILE A 195 5.64 -4.85 25.14
CA ILE A 195 5.41 -5.10 23.71
C ILE A 195 4.07 -4.50 23.30
N GLN A 196 4.06 -3.73 22.22
CA GLN A 196 2.86 -3.17 21.63
C GLN A 196 2.68 -3.70 20.20
N LEU A 197 1.48 -4.16 19.87
CA LEU A 197 1.07 -4.44 18.49
C LEU A 197 -0.01 -3.44 18.05
N GLU A 198 0.17 -2.85 16.88
CA GLU A 198 -0.79 -1.97 16.23
C GLU A 198 -1.16 -2.54 14.85
N LEU A 199 -2.47 -2.61 14.57
CA LEU A 199 -3.00 -2.97 13.26
C LEU A 199 -3.58 -1.72 12.59
N ARG A 200 -3.15 -1.46 11.36
CA ARG A 200 -3.70 -0.39 10.51
C ARG A 200 -4.03 -0.93 9.13
N TRP A 201 -5.04 -0.37 8.49
CA TRP A 201 -5.28 -0.61 7.08
C TRP A 201 -4.03 -0.28 6.25
N ALA A 202 -3.77 -1.09 5.24
CA ALA A 202 -2.74 -0.85 4.25
C ALA A 202 -3.35 -0.89 2.86
N ILE A 203 -2.63 -0.34 1.89
CA ILE A 203 -3.13 -0.25 0.52
C ILE A 203 -3.05 -1.63 -0.13
N GLU A 204 -4.06 -1.95 -0.91
CA GLU A 204 -4.08 -3.12 -1.76
C GLU A 204 -4.58 -2.71 -3.15
N PRO A 205 -3.82 -2.97 -4.23
CA PRO A 205 -4.29 -2.69 -5.57
C PRO A 205 -5.46 -3.62 -5.91
N TRP A 206 -6.53 -3.05 -6.48
CA TRP A 206 -7.65 -3.83 -6.98
C TRP A 206 -7.55 -3.95 -8.49
N HIS A 207 -7.53 -5.19 -8.98
CA HIS A 207 -7.33 -5.45 -10.39
C HIS A 207 -8.67 -5.53 -11.11
N VAL A 208 -8.73 -4.92 -12.30
CA VAL A 208 -9.84 -5.12 -13.22
C VAL A 208 -9.73 -6.53 -13.82
N LEU A 209 -10.84 -7.27 -13.79
CA LEU A 209 -10.96 -8.61 -14.32
C LEU A 209 -11.16 -8.61 -15.84
N GLY A 210 -11.15 -9.80 -16.43
CA GLY A 210 -11.48 -10.01 -17.84
C GLY A 210 -12.87 -9.46 -18.21
N GLU A 211 -13.05 -9.16 -19.48
CA GLU A 211 -14.33 -8.69 -20.01
C GLU A 211 -15.41 -9.76 -19.90
N GLU A 212 -16.58 -9.37 -19.39
CA GLU A 212 -17.79 -10.18 -19.40
C GLU A 212 -18.85 -9.53 -20.29
N VAL A 213 -19.39 -10.31 -21.23
CA VAL A 213 -20.49 -9.86 -22.10
C VAL A 213 -21.80 -10.04 -21.36
N SER A 214 -22.48 -8.93 -21.09
CA SER A 214 -23.84 -8.91 -20.54
C SER A 214 -24.86 -8.55 -21.64
N SER A 215 -26.15 -8.78 -21.37
CA SER A 215 -27.24 -8.37 -22.26
C SER A 215 -27.31 -6.85 -22.51
N PHE A 216 -26.63 -6.04 -21.70
CA PHE A 216 -26.57 -4.57 -21.81
C PHE A 216 -25.22 -4.04 -22.31
N GLY A 217 -24.30 -4.92 -22.72
CA GLY A 217 -22.96 -4.58 -23.19
C GLY A 217 -21.84 -5.26 -22.42
N THR A 218 -20.60 -4.84 -22.65
CA THR A 218 -19.42 -5.41 -21.98
C THR A 218 -19.17 -4.70 -20.64
N ALA A 219 -19.03 -5.48 -19.57
CA ALA A 219 -18.63 -4.98 -18.26
C ALA A 219 -17.26 -5.57 -17.88
N ARG A 220 -16.52 -4.85 -17.01
CA ARG A 220 -15.32 -5.37 -16.37
C ARG A 220 -15.47 -5.19 -14.87
N TYR A 221 -15.46 -6.29 -14.13
CA TYR A 221 -15.52 -6.27 -12.67
C TYR A 221 -14.15 -5.91 -12.08
N VAL A 222 -14.15 -5.42 -10.84
CA VAL A 222 -12.94 -5.15 -10.07
C VAL A 222 -12.90 -6.15 -8.92
N ASP A 223 -11.78 -6.86 -8.77
CA ASP A 223 -11.57 -7.76 -7.63
C ASP A 223 -11.22 -6.95 -6.38
N SER A 224 -12.24 -6.56 -5.63
CA SER A 224 -12.11 -5.92 -4.32
C SER A 224 -12.23 -6.90 -3.16
N SER A 225 -12.04 -8.21 -3.42
CA SER A 225 -12.11 -9.27 -2.40
C SER A 225 -10.88 -9.34 -1.50
N VAL A 226 -9.77 -8.78 -1.96
CA VAL A 226 -8.47 -8.82 -1.30
C VAL A 226 -8.22 -7.50 -0.59
N GLU A 227 -7.72 -7.59 0.63
CA GLU A 227 -7.34 -6.47 1.47
C GLU A 227 -5.93 -6.69 2.01
N ARG A 228 -5.37 -5.60 2.54
CA ARG A 228 -4.07 -5.62 3.22
C ARG A 228 -4.15 -4.80 4.50
N LEU A 229 -3.43 -5.27 5.51
CA LEU A 229 -3.14 -4.49 6.70
C LEU A 229 -1.64 -4.46 6.98
N GLN A 230 -1.20 -3.47 7.73
CA GLN A 230 0.12 -3.42 8.33
C GLN A 230 0.02 -3.78 9.80
N VAL A 231 0.88 -4.70 10.22
CA VAL A 231 1.22 -4.96 11.62
C VAL A 231 2.43 -4.11 11.95
N LYS A 232 2.32 -3.26 12.97
CA LYS A 232 3.45 -2.56 13.58
C LYS A 232 3.66 -3.12 14.98
N ALA A 233 4.87 -3.55 15.27
CA ALA A 233 5.25 -4.11 16.57
C ALA A 233 6.36 -3.26 17.19
N SER A 234 6.18 -2.84 18.44
CA SER A 234 7.14 -2.04 19.20
C SER A 234 7.53 -2.78 20.49
N GLY A 235 8.75 -2.55 20.98
CA GLY A 235 9.26 -3.20 22.20
C GLY A 235 9.67 -4.66 22.02
N LEU A 236 9.73 -5.17 20.78
CA LEU A 236 10.20 -6.52 20.52
C LEU A 236 11.71 -6.62 20.71
N THR A 237 12.16 -7.58 21.53
CA THR A 237 13.55 -8.02 21.52
C THR A 237 13.86 -8.78 20.23
N ASP A 238 14.83 -8.30 19.46
CA ASP A 238 15.22 -8.89 18.18
C ASP A 238 15.62 -10.37 18.34
N GLY A 239 15.15 -11.21 17.42
CA GLY A 239 15.38 -12.65 17.42
C GLY A 239 14.64 -13.46 18.50
N ARG A 240 13.99 -12.85 19.49
CA ARG A 240 13.24 -13.58 20.53
C ARG A 240 11.76 -13.73 20.20
N TYR A 241 11.12 -12.66 19.77
CA TYR A 241 9.67 -12.65 19.56
C TYR A 241 9.32 -12.78 18.08
N VAL A 242 8.26 -13.53 17.80
CA VAL A 242 7.70 -13.69 16.46
C VAL A 242 6.23 -13.34 16.50
N VAL A 243 5.77 -12.55 15.53
CA VAL A 243 4.34 -12.31 15.31
C VAL A 243 3.84 -13.23 14.21
N THR A 244 2.72 -13.90 14.46
CA THR A 244 2.01 -14.69 13.45
C THR A 244 0.66 -14.09 13.12
N CYS A 245 0.11 -14.44 11.95
CA CYS A 245 -1.27 -14.25 11.58
C CYS A 245 -1.82 -15.60 11.09
N ASN A 246 -2.90 -16.10 11.68
CA ASN A 246 -3.49 -17.40 11.39
C ASN A 246 -2.44 -18.54 11.44
N GLY A 247 -1.54 -18.50 12.44
CA GLY A 247 -0.46 -19.48 12.63
C GLY A 247 0.76 -19.31 11.71
N ARG A 248 0.73 -18.37 10.77
CA ARG A 248 1.80 -18.11 9.79
C ARG A 248 2.63 -16.90 10.16
N ARG A 249 3.95 -16.95 9.95
CA ARG A 249 4.86 -15.90 10.44
C ARG A 249 4.72 -14.63 9.61
N VAL A 250 4.46 -13.50 10.25
CA VAL A 250 4.47 -12.19 9.59
C VAL A 250 5.92 -11.78 9.34
N PRO A 251 6.31 -11.40 8.10
CA PRO A 251 7.68 -11.02 7.77
C PRO A 251 8.00 -9.60 8.26
N LEU A 252 8.09 -9.44 9.58
CA LEU A 252 8.44 -8.18 10.22
C LEU A 252 9.84 -7.71 9.79
N ARG A 253 9.95 -6.42 9.48
CA ARG A 253 11.17 -5.70 9.08
C ARG A 253 11.43 -4.55 10.02
N SER A 254 12.70 -4.36 10.40
CA SER A 254 13.08 -3.23 11.25
C SER A 254 12.78 -1.91 10.55
N THR A 255 12.27 -0.95 11.32
CA THR A 255 12.05 0.43 10.86
C THR A 255 13.29 1.31 10.99
N GLY A 256 14.41 0.75 11.49
CA GLY A 256 15.59 1.50 11.90
C GLY A 256 15.52 2.04 13.34
N GLN A 257 14.33 2.04 13.95
CA GLN A 257 14.18 2.28 15.38
C GLN A 257 14.35 0.98 16.17
N HIS A 258 15.04 1.07 17.32
CA HIS A 258 15.31 -0.10 18.14
C HIS A 258 14.01 -0.70 18.70
N GLY A 259 13.81 -2.00 18.47
CA GLY A 259 12.64 -2.73 18.94
C GLY A 259 11.35 -2.45 18.16
N GLU A 260 11.41 -1.68 17.07
CA GLU A 260 10.24 -1.38 16.22
C GLU A 260 10.36 -2.09 14.86
N PHE A 261 9.28 -2.77 14.48
CA PHE A 261 9.20 -3.56 13.27
C PHE A 261 7.83 -3.41 12.60
N VAL A 262 7.80 -3.55 11.27
CA VAL A 262 6.56 -3.51 10.46
C VAL A 262 6.51 -4.66 9.47
N GLY A 263 5.31 -5.16 9.17
CA GLY A 263 5.07 -6.15 8.13
C GLY A 263 3.63 -6.10 7.64
N GLY A 264 3.43 -6.45 6.37
CA GLY A 264 2.13 -6.54 5.74
C GLY A 264 1.49 -7.91 5.93
N VAL A 265 0.16 -7.95 6.02
CA VAL A 265 -0.63 -9.17 5.85
C VAL A 265 -1.65 -8.91 4.75
N ARG A 266 -1.58 -9.69 3.68
CA ARG A 266 -2.51 -9.69 2.56
C ARG A 266 -3.43 -10.90 2.69
N TYR A 267 -4.73 -10.66 2.59
CA TYR A 267 -5.74 -11.67 2.86
C TYR A 267 -6.99 -11.45 2.02
N ARG A 268 -7.77 -12.51 1.82
CA ARG A 268 -9.12 -12.40 1.25
C ARG A 268 -10.14 -12.09 2.33
N ALA A 269 -10.81 -10.97 2.19
CA ALA A 269 -11.74 -10.40 3.15
C ALA A 269 -13.19 -10.89 2.96
N TRP A 270 -13.61 -11.06 1.70
CA TRP A 270 -14.92 -11.60 1.31
C TRP A 270 -14.79 -12.38 -0.01
N GLN A 271 -15.85 -13.04 -0.49
CA GLN A 271 -15.78 -13.90 -1.68
C GLN A 271 -16.87 -13.51 -2.70
N PRO A 272 -16.58 -12.63 -3.66
CA PRO A 272 -17.47 -12.37 -4.79
C PRO A 272 -17.56 -13.58 -5.72
N PRO A 273 -18.64 -13.69 -6.53
CA PRO A 273 -18.75 -14.66 -7.60
C PRO A 273 -17.60 -14.58 -8.63
N SER A 274 -17.15 -13.36 -8.95
CA SER A 274 -16.03 -13.11 -9.86
C SER A 274 -14.84 -12.53 -9.09
N ALA A 275 -13.68 -13.21 -9.15
CA ALA A 275 -12.41 -12.81 -8.53
C ALA A 275 -11.23 -13.41 -9.31
N LEU A 276 -10.01 -12.90 -9.11
CA LEU A 276 -8.80 -13.44 -9.75
C LEU A 276 -8.56 -14.92 -9.41
N HIS A 277 -8.91 -15.32 -8.19
CA HIS A 277 -8.70 -16.68 -7.69
C HIS A 277 -9.96 -17.21 -6.99
N PRO A 278 -10.99 -17.69 -7.71
CA PRO A 278 -12.31 -17.96 -7.12
C PRO A 278 -12.30 -19.10 -6.08
N THR A 279 -11.34 -20.03 -6.15
CA THR A 279 -11.24 -21.20 -5.27
C THR A 279 -10.67 -20.90 -3.88
N ILE A 280 -10.06 -19.73 -3.67
CA ILE A 280 -9.46 -19.35 -2.39
C ILE A 280 -10.56 -18.84 -1.45
N GLY A 281 -10.66 -19.40 -0.25
CA GLY A 281 -11.64 -19.01 0.75
C GLY A 281 -11.37 -17.64 1.39
N VAL A 282 -12.30 -17.19 2.24
CA VAL A 282 -12.09 -16.03 3.11
C VAL A 282 -11.16 -16.39 4.26
N HIS A 283 -10.31 -15.44 4.69
CA HIS A 283 -9.33 -15.67 5.77
C HIS A 283 -9.73 -15.04 7.10
N THR A 284 -10.86 -14.33 7.15
CA THR A 284 -11.37 -13.69 8.37
C THR A 284 -12.03 -14.73 9.29
N PRO A 285 -11.87 -14.64 10.63
CA PRO A 285 -11.07 -13.65 11.34
C PRO A 285 -9.55 -13.83 11.19
N LEU A 286 -8.82 -12.73 11.24
CA LEU A 286 -7.36 -12.73 11.31
C LEU A 286 -6.95 -12.79 12.78
N VAL A 287 -6.27 -13.85 13.16
CA VAL A 287 -5.81 -14.12 14.53
C VAL A 287 -4.32 -13.89 14.61
N PHE A 288 -3.91 -12.93 15.42
CA PHE A 288 -2.51 -12.56 15.62
C PHE A 288 -2.01 -13.09 16.96
N ASP A 289 -0.88 -13.78 16.96
CA ASP A 289 -0.19 -14.23 18.18
C ASP A 289 1.21 -13.63 18.26
N VAL A 290 1.64 -13.23 19.46
CA VAL A 290 3.03 -12.92 19.79
C VAL A 290 3.62 -14.13 20.48
N ILE A 291 4.60 -14.74 19.85
CA ILE A 291 5.23 -15.99 20.29
C ILE A 291 6.61 -15.68 20.87
N ASP A 292 6.86 -16.12 22.10
CA ASP A 292 8.19 -16.14 22.69
C ASP A 292 8.92 -17.39 22.24
N THR A 293 9.87 -17.23 21.31
CA THR A 293 10.58 -18.37 20.71
C THR A 293 11.52 -19.10 21.65
N TRP A 294 11.86 -18.49 22.80
CA TRP A 294 12.69 -19.15 23.81
C TRP A 294 11.88 -20.12 24.67
N ASN A 295 10.57 -19.90 24.77
CA ASN A 295 9.66 -20.71 25.56
C ASN A 295 8.71 -21.54 24.70
N GLY A 296 8.55 -21.23 23.41
CA GLY A 296 7.63 -21.94 22.50
C GLY A 296 6.16 -21.71 22.83
N HIS A 297 5.83 -20.53 23.36
CA HIS A 297 4.47 -20.17 23.82
C HIS A 297 4.02 -18.84 23.24
N ALA A 298 2.74 -18.75 22.89
CA ALA A 298 2.08 -17.48 22.67
C ALA A 298 1.91 -16.75 24.01
N ILE A 299 2.47 -15.54 24.11
CA ILE A 299 2.40 -14.69 25.31
C ILE A 299 1.22 -13.71 25.28
N GLY A 300 0.54 -13.62 24.14
CA GLY A 300 -0.64 -12.81 23.94
C GLY A 300 -0.95 -12.64 22.46
N GLY A 301 -2.03 -11.95 22.14
CA GLY A 301 -2.47 -11.77 20.77
C GLY A 301 -3.83 -11.08 20.67
N CYS A 302 -4.24 -10.79 19.44
CA CYS A 302 -5.49 -10.09 19.13
C CYS A 302 -6.16 -10.67 17.90
N THR A 303 -7.44 -10.37 17.71
CA THR A 303 -8.23 -10.87 16.60
C THR A 303 -8.92 -9.73 15.87
N TYR A 304 -8.83 -9.73 14.54
CA TYR A 304 -9.47 -8.76 13.67
C TYR A 304 -10.50 -9.42 12.75
N HIS A 305 -11.68 -8.81 12.65
CA HIS A 305 -12.77 -9.25 11.78
C HIS A 305 -12.99 -8.26 10.64
N VAL A 306 -13.24 -8.74 9.42
CA VAL A 306 -13.57 -7.84 8.29
C VAL A 306 -14.97 -7.24 8.45
N SER A 307 -15.93 -8.07 8.84
CA SER A 307 -17.31 -7.70 9.13
C SER A 307 -17.57 -7.79 10.63
N HIS A 308 -18.72 -7.27 11.08
CA HIS A 308 -19.10 -7.43 12.48
C HIS A 308 -19.14 -8.91 12.86
N ALA A 309 -18.49 -9.31 13.96
CA ALA A 309 -18.28 -10.72 14.34
C ALA A 309 -19.59 -11.54 14.42
N GLY A 310 -20.71 -10.90 14.78
CA GLY A 310 -22.05 -11.50 14.73
C GLY A 310 -22.67 -11.64 13.33
N GLY A 311 -21.90 -11.49 12.24
CA GLY A 311 -22.38 -11.61 10.86
C GLY A 311 -23.31 -10.49 10.39
N ARG A 312 -23.34 -9.35 11.10
CA ARG A 312 -24.23 -8.22 10.75
C ARG A 312 -23.67 -7.47 9.55
N SER A 313 -24.45 -7.42 8.48
CA SER A 313 -24.37 -6.36 7.46
C SER A 313 -25.18 -5.15 7.94
N TYR A 314 -24.66 -3.95 7.74
CA TYR A 314 -25.42 -2.73 8.02
C TYR A 314 -26.25 -2.38 6.79
N ASP A 315 -27.57 -2.22 6.95
CA ASP A 315 -28.48 -1.82 5.86
C ASP A 315 -28.31 -0.34 5.48
N SER A 316 -27.78 0.47 6.39
CA SER A 316 -27.56 1.91 6.21
C SER A 316 -26.08 2.29 6.25
N LEU A 317 -25.75 3.34 5.50
CA LEU A 317 -24.49 4.06 5.67
C LEU A 317 -24.41 4.65 7.08
N PRO A 318 -23.19 4.83 7.63
CA PRO A 318 -23.02 5.51 8.91
C PRO A 318 -23.61 6.91 8.85
N VAL A 319 -24.34 7.31 9.89
CA VAL A 319 -24.97 8.63 10.01
C VAL A 319 -23.91 9.73 10.15
N ASN A 320 -22.75 9.41 10.75
CA ASN A 320 -21.63 10.33 10.92
C ASN A 320 -20.29 9.60 11.07
N ALA A 321 -19.22 10.37 11.23
CA ALA A 321 -17.86 9.85 11.41
C ALA A 321 -17.68 9.01 12.67
N PHE A 322 -18.33 9.37 13.78
CA PHE A 322 -18.24 8.62 15.05
C PHE A 322 -18.89 7.23 14.94
N GLU A 323 -20.03 7.12 14.26
CA GLU A 323 -20.63 5.80 14.01
C GLU A 323 -19.74 4.96 13.08
N ALA A 324 -19.18 5.56 12.03
CA ALA A 324 -18.25 4.87 11.14
C ALA A 324 -17.02 4.35 11.91
N GLU A 325 -16.47 5.16 12.83
CA GLU A 325 -15.37 4.80 13.71
C GLU A 325 -15.76 3.68 14.68
N ALA A 326 -16.90 3.79 15.37
CA ALA A 326 -17.39 2.74 16.27
C ALA A 326 -17.57 1.40 15.54
N ARG A 327 -18.11 1.42 14.30
CA ARG A 327 -18.24 0.23 13.45
C ARG A 327 -16.89 -0.38 13.04
N ARG A 328 -15.80 0.40 13.00
CA ARG A 328 -14.43 -0.10 12.77
C ARG A 328 -13.84 -0.68 14.05
N VAL A 329 -13.90 0.06 15.15
CA VAL A 329 -13.35 -0.38 16.45
C VAL A 329 -13.98 -1.70 16.91
N SER A 330 -15.28 -1.90 16.68
CA SER A 330 -15.97 -3.15 17.06
C SER A 330 -15.43 -4.42 16.39
N ARG A 331 -14.61 -4.27 15.35
CA ARG A 331 -14.02 -5.37 14.58
C ARG A 331 -12.72 -5.90 15.18
N PHE A 332 -12.11 -5.17 16.10
CA PHE A 332 -10.84 -5.53 16.72
C PHE A 332 -11.07 -5.98 18.15
N TRP A 333 -10.57 -7.17 18.48
CA TRP A 333 -10.63 -7.75 19.81
C TRP A 333 -9.21 -7.93 20.36
N GLU A 334 -8.96 -7.42 21.56
CA GLU A 334 -7.71 -7.62 22.31
C GLU A 334 -7.57 -9.05 22.90
N TYR A 335 -8.44 -9.96 22.48
CA TYR A 335 -8.52 -11.35 22.90
C TYR A 335 -8.89 -12.24 21.70
N GLY A 336 -8.99 -13.55 21.93
CA GLY A 336 -9.37 -14.51 20.87
C GLY A 336 -8.18 -14.99 20.03
N HIS A 337 -6.96 -14.79 20.54
CA HIS A 337 -5.73 -15.38 20.02
C HIS A 337 -5.64 -16.87 20.38
N THR A 338 -4.55 -17.55 19.97
CA THR A 338 -4.30 -18.98 20.22
C THR A 338 -3.36 -19.12 21.43
N PRO A 339 -3.87 -19.23 22.67
CA PRO A 339 -3.01 -19.28 23.85
C PRO A 339 -2.29 -20.62 23.96
N GLY A 340 -1.10 -20.59 24.58
CA GLY A 340 -0.39 -21.79 25.02
C GLY A 340 0.74 -22.22 24.09
N ALA A 341 1.12 -23.49 24.20
CA ALA A 341 2.23 -24.08 23.46
C ALA A 341 1.90 -24.18 21.97
N LEU A 342 2.90 -23.98 21.12
CA LEU A 342 2.73 -24.13 19.67
C LEU A 342 2.28 -25.54 19.31
N ALA A 343 1.30 -25.63 18.41
CA ALA A 343 0.86 -26.90 17.87
C ALA A 343 1.96 -27.51 17.00
N VAL A 344 2.20 -28.81 17.16
CA VAL A 344 3.08 -29.57 16.26
C VAL A 344 2.42 -29.61 14.88
N PRO A 345 3.11 -29.20 13.80
CA PRO A 345 2.51 -29.24 12.46
C PRO A 345 2.12 -30.67 12.10
N ALA A 346 0.97 -30.83 11.42
CA ALA A 346 0.35 -32.13 11.19
C ALA A 346 1.22 -33.13 10.40
N GLU A 347 2.18 -32.64 9.63
CA GLU A 347 3.16 -33.45 8.89
C GLU A 347 4.12 -34.19 9.83
N TYR A 348 4.52 -33.55 10.93
CA TYR A 348 5.42 -34.15 11.92
C TYR A 348 4.71 -35.16 12.83
N LEU A 349 3.38 -35.04 12.99
CA LEU A 349 2.57 -36.04 13.72
C LEU A 349 2.57 -37.43 13.06
N LYS A 350 2.97 -37.52 11.78
CA LYS A 350 3.02 -38.78 11.02
C LYS A 350 4.39 -39.48 11.10
N LEU A 351 5.40 -38.84 11.70
CA LEU A 351 6.74 -39.41 11.85
C LEU A 351 6.78 -40.41 13.01
N ARG A 352 7.63 -41.44 12.90
CA ARG A 352 7.84 -42.39 14.01
C ARG A 352 8.54 -41.68 15.17
N GLU A 353 7.96 -41.80 16.36
CA GLU A 353 8.45 -41.15 17.57
C GLU A 353 9.62 -41.93 18.20
N PHE A 354 10.78 -41.28 18.33
CA PHE A 354 11.90 -41.76 19.15
C PHE A 354 12.49 -40.57 19.91
N PHE A 355 12.40 -40.60 21.23
CA PHE A 355 12.87 -39.52 22.10
C PHE A 355 13.89 -40.07 23.10
N VAL A 356 15.13 -39.56 23.03
CA VAL A 356 16.23 -39.97 23.92
C VAL A 356 15.90 -39.67 25.39
N ASN A 357 15.13 -38.61 25.65
CA ASN A 357 14.86 -38.11 27.01
C ASN A 357 13.42 -38.34 27.49
N LYS A 358 12.65 -39.27 26.88
CA LYS A 358 11.23 -39.57 27.19
C LYS A 358 10.23 -38.40 27.04
N GLU A 359 10.68 -37.19 26.75
CA GLU A 359 9.84 -36.05 26.42
C GLU A 359 9.89 -35.75 24.91
N PRO A 360 8.73 -35.53 24.26
CA PRO A 360 8.70 -35.11 22.87
C PRO A 360 9.23 -33.67 22.72
N PRO A 361 10.02 -33.37 21.68
CA PRO A 361 10.42 -32.00 21.37
C PRO A 361 9.17 -31.17 21.06
N ARG A 362 9.13 -29.96 21.63
CA ARG A 362 8.04 -29.02 21.41
C ARG A 362 8.45 -27.98 20.39
N PRO A 363 7.53 -27.48 19.55
CA PRO A 363 7.87 -26.42 18.61
C PRO A 363 8.17 -25.15 19.41
N MET A 364 9.34 -24.58 19.15
CA MET A 364 9.77 -23.34 19.79
C MET A 364 9.39 -22.11 18.97
N ALA A 365 9.25 -22.27 17.66
CA ALA A 365 8.84 -21.21 16.75
C ALA A 365 7.93 -21.81 15.65
N PRO A 366 7.04 -21.01 15.05
CA PRO A 366 6.35 -21.42 13.84
C PRO A 366 7.38 -21.67 12.71
N PRO A 367 7.05 -22.50 11.70
CA PRO A 367 7.88 -22.68 10.53
C PRO A 367 8.27 -21.33 9.92
N ALA A 368 9.50 -21.24 9.40
CA ALA A 368 9.89 -20.08 8.62
C ALA A 368 9.03 -20.01 7.36
N GLU A 369 8.54 -18.82 7.01
CA GLU A 369 7.87 -18.63 5.73
C GLU A 369 8.90 -18.72 4.60
N GLU A 370 8.60 -19.52 3.58
CA GLU A 370 9.39 -19.54 2.36
C GLU A 370 9.21 -18.20 1.64
N ALA A 371 10.23 -17.35 1.71
CA ALA A 371 10.21 -16.07 1.03
C ALA A 371 10.17 -16.30 -0.48
N THR A 372 9.17 -15.76 -1.15
CA THR A 372 9.05 -15.80 -2.62
C THR A 372 10.09 -14.94 -3.33
N ASN A 373 10.98 -14.29 -2.57
CA ASN A 373 11.95 -13.26 -2.99
C ASN A 373 11.35 -12.02 -3.70
N GLU A 374 10.06 -12.05 -4.06
CA GLU A 374 9.34 -10.94 -4.68
C GLU A 374 8.64 -10.00 -3.68
N TYR A 375 8.06 -10.56 -2.61
CA TYR A 375 7.29 -9.81 -1.60
C TYR A 375 7.87 -10.02 -0.19
N PRO A 376 9.09 -9.54 0.09
CA PRO A 376 9.75 -9.76 1.37
C PRO A 376 9.12 -9.06 2.58
N HIS A 377 8.13 -8.18 2.42
CA HIS A 377 7.52 -7.40 3.50
C HIS A 377 6.08 -7.81 3.80
N THR A 378 5.48 -8.68 2.99
CA THR A 378 4.06 -9.03 3.10
C THR A 378 3.87 -10.55 3.20
N LEU A 379 3.16 -10.99 4.23
CA LEU A 379 2.59 -12.34 4.31
C LEU A 379 1.33 -12.41 3.44
N ASP A 380 1.31 -13.25 2.42
CA ASP A 380 0.11 -13.50 1.60
C ASP A 380 -0.58 -14.79 2.04
N LEU A 381 -1.66 -14.66 2.83
CA LEU A 381 -2.41 -15.81 3.36
C LEU A 381 -3.07 -16.66 2.28
N ARG A 382 -3.19 -16.14 1.05
CA ARG A 382 -3.80 -16.83 -0.09
C ARG A 382 -2.87 -17.90 -0.69
N ARG A 383 -1.57 -17.86 -0.36
CA ARG A 383 -0.59 -18.88 -0.76
C ARG A 383 -0.54 -19.96 0.32
N LEU A 384 -0.42 -21.23 -0.04
CA LEU A 384 -0.27 -22.33 0.92
C LEU A 384 1.14 -22.41 1.48
#